data_AF-A0A1A8QY49-F1
#
_entry.id   AF-A0A1A8QY49-F1
#
_cell.length_a   1.000
_cell.length_b   1.000
_cell.length_c   1.000
_cell.angle_alpha   90.00
_cell.angle_beta   90.00
_cell.angle_gamma   90.00
#
_symmetry.space_group_name_H-M   'P 1'
#
loop_
_entity.id
_entity.type
_entity.pdbx_description
1 polymer ?
#
loop_
_entity_poly.entity_id
_entity_poly.type
_entity_poly.pdbx_seq_one_letter_code
_entity_poly.pdbx_strand_id
1 'polypeptide(L)'
;MGNLVGSWRSREPSTVEECDSTWGSDSESDGPAAEDDSGISESISPVESERATGQSRDTSPQPTDSPEPTPKMKRSFYAARDLYKYRHSYPNYRKSRQPNEYRNLRFYMNKIPLVPDGIYIEEILTKWKGDYDKLEHNHTYIQWLFPLREQGLNFYAHELTQDEIKEFQSTREAKRRFVAAYSLMLDFYGIKLLDKSGKVSRASNWQGRFQHLNESHHNYLRITRILKSLGELGFEAFKAPLVQLFLEESLCNSTLPNMQHSVLEYFVYTIRLPATRRRLLRFACQHYKPPHAFLWGPPSKKPCGSSGVGLSSGIRAPAPTPEQRRREEESSTSVCSRIKVSSHDTIMCQDLAEAGPQGCPELQSNMSRQEWGKREG
;
A
#
# COMPACT_ATOMS: atom_id res chain seq x y z
N MET A 1 15.48 -33.06 -34.58
CA MET A 1 15.15 -31.64 -34.28
C MET A 1 15.34 -31.45 -32.78
N GLY A 2 16.00 -30.37 -32.34
CA GLY A 2 16.27 -30.14 -30.91
C GLY A 2 15.18 -29.28 -30.27
N ASN A 3 14.53 -29.78 -29.21
CA ASN A 3 13.50 -29.03 -28.50
C ASN A 3 14.16 -27.97 -27.58
N LEU A 4 14.20 -26.74 -28.06
CA LEU A 4 14.63 -25.54 -27.32
C LEU A 4 13.53 -25.10 -26.33
N VAL A 5 13.20 -25.97 -25.37
CA VAL A 5 12.40 -25.58 -24.19
C VAL A 5 13.29 -24.77 -23.26
N GLY A 6 13.46 -23.49 -23.61
CA GLY A 6 14.16 -22.53 -22.76
C GLY A 6 13.50 -22.48 -21.40
N SER A 7 14.21 -22.90 -20.35
CA SER A 7 13.75 -22.75 -18.99
C SER A 7 13.85 -21.27 -18.61
N TRP A 8 12.75 -20.53 -18.76
CA TRP A 8 12.60 -19.15 -18.27
C TRP A 8 12.59 -19.15 -16.72
N ARG A 9 13.72 -19.50 -16.11
CA ARG A 9 13.98 -19.22 -14.70
C ARG A 9 13.98 -17.71 -14.55
N SER A 10 12.90 -17.17 -14.00
CA SER A 10 12.79 -15.75 -13.67
C SER A 10 13.97 -15.37 -12.79
N ARG A 11 14.90 -14.57 -13.31
CA ARG A 11 16.08 -14.10 -12.59
C ARG A 11 15.62 -13.35 -11.34
N GLU A 12 16.12 -13.72 -10.16
CA GLU A 12 15.85 -12.91 -8.96
C GLU A 12 16.39 -11.48 -9.18
N PRO A 13 15.64 -10.44 -8.80
CA PRO A 13 16.08 -9.07 -8.99
C PRO A 13 17.30 -8.78 -8.11
N SER A 14 18.24 -8.06 -8.71
CA SER A 14 19.57 -7.72 -8.18
C SER A 14 19.75 -6.23 -7.88
N THR A 15 18.81 -5.37 -8.28
CA THR A 15 18.79 -3.94 -7.91
C THR A 15 17.45 -3.51 -7.30
N VAL A 16 17.38 -2.28 -6.76
CA VAL A 16 16.13 -1.70 -6.24
C VAL A 16 15.13 -1.47 -7.38
N GLU A 17 15.62 -1.04 -8.53
CA GLU A 17 14.86 -0.73 -9.74
C GLU A 17 14.25 -2.00 -10.35
N GLU A 18 15.01 -3.10 -10.39
CA GLU A 18 14.49 -4.43 -10.78
C GLU A 18 13.43 -4.95 -9.77
N CYS A 19 13.42 -4.46 -8.53
CA CYS A 19 12.39 -4.79 -7.53
C CYS A 19 11.13 -3.89 -7.61
N ASP A 20 11.25 -2.65 -8.09
CA ASP A 20 10.22 -1.62 -7.97
C ASP A 20 9.43 -1.36 -9.27
N SER A 21 8.38 -2.15 -9.48
CA SER A 21 7.43 -2.00 -10.58
C SER A 21 6.45 -0.81 -10.47
N THR A 22 6.65 0.17 -9.57
CA THR A 22 5.68 1.29 -9.40
C THR A 22 5.58 2.19 -10.64
N TRP A 23 6.72 2.42 -11.29
CA TRP A 23 6.89 3.38 -12.39
C TRP A 23 7.26 2.69 -13.72
N GLY A 24 6.95 1.39 -13.84
CA GLY A 24 7.08 0.66 -15.10
C GLY A 24 6.06 1.14 -16.14
N SER A 25 6.28 0.75 -17.41
CA SER A 25 5.45 1.15 -18.55
C SER A 25 4.07 0.45 -18.60
N ASP A 26 3.26 0.62 -17.55
CA ASP A 26 1.81 0.51 -17.69
C ASP A 26 1.37 1.60 -18.68
N SER A 27 0.74 1.22 -19.80
CA SER A 27 0.31 2.18 -20.84
C SER A 27 -0.97 2.91 -20.42
N GLU A 28 -0.82 3.84 -19.47
CA GLU A 28 -1.89 4.70 -18.98
C GLU A 28 -1.78 6.10 -19.59
N SER A 29 -2.87 6.59 -20.18
CA SER A 29 -2.91 7.94 -20.76
C SER A 29 -3.13 8.98 -19.65
N ASP A 30 -2.02 9.51 -19.09
CA ASP A 30 -2.05 10.73 -18.25
C ASP A 30 -2.44 11.93 -19.15
N GLY A 31 -3.73 12.05 -19.46
CA GLY A 31 -4.33 13.18 -20.17
C GLY A 31 -4.86 14.22 -19.18
N PRO A 32 -4.15 15.34 -18.93
CA PRO A 32 -4.72 16.44 -18.17
C PRO A 32 -5.82 17.12 -19.00
N ALA A 33 -6.94 17.45 -18.36
CA ALA A 33 -7.87 18.42 -18.92
C ALA A 33 -7.14 19.78 -18.97
N ALA A 34 -7.00 20.35 -20.17
CA ALA A 34 -6.46 21.68 -20.34
C ALA A 34 -7.57 22.71 -20.14
N GLU A 35 -7.40 23.58 -19.15
CA GLU A 35 -7.88 24.96 -19.26
C GLU A 35 -6.63 25.85 -19.21
N ASP A 36 -6.56 26.72 -20.21
CA ASP A 36 -5.45 27.64 -20.49
C ASP A 36 -5.85 29.02 -19.99
N ASP A 37 -5.00 29.66 -19.18
CA ASP A 37 -4.91 31.11 -19.15
C ASP A 37 -3.47 31.55 -18.84
N SER A 38 -3.12 32.74 -19.34
CA SER A 38 -1.74 33.16 -19.59
C SER A 38 -1.33 34.35 -18.72
N GLY A 39 -0.13 34.26 -18.13
CA GLY A 39 0.37 35.24 -17.13
C GLY A 39 1.84 35.60 -17.34
N ILE A 40 2.07 36.60 -18.20
CA ILE A 40 3.36 37.13 -18.66
C ILE A 40 4.26 37.70 -17.54
N SER A 41 5.55 37.30 -17.52
CA SER A 41 6.74 38.00 -16.97
C SER A 41 6.72 38.46 -15.48
N GLU A 42 7.80 38.93 -14.85
CA GLU A 42 9.14 39.33 -15.32
C GLU A 42 10.23 39.05 -14.26
N SER A 43 11.49 38.95 -14.68
CA SER A 43 12.65 38.74 -13.79
C SER A 43 13.23 40.07 -13.28
N ILE A 44 13.37 40.25 -11.96
CA ILE A 44 14.03 41.42 -11.37
C ILE A 44 15.10 40.97 -10.36
N SER A 45 16.33 41.48 -10.55
CA SER A 45 17.48 41.25 -9.66
C SER A 45 17.47 42.18 -8.45
N PRO A 46 17.89 41.74 -7.24
CA PRO A 46 18.20 42.63 -6.14
C PRO A 46 19.45 43.49 -6.44
N VAL A 47 19.46 44.73 -5.96
CA VAL A 47 20.53 45.72 -6.16
C VAL A 47 21.59 45.63 -5.06
N GLU A 48 22.79 46.13 -5.34
CA GLU A 48 23.89 46.29 -4.39
C GLU A 48 23.55 47.27 -3.24
N SER A 49 24.24 47.14 -2.11
CA SER A 49 24.28 48.17 -1.06
C SER A 49 25.60 48.12 -0.31
N GLU A 50 26.51 49.05 -0.59
CA GLU A 50 27.79 49.18 0.12
C GLU A 50 27.63 49.83 1.50
N ARG A 51 28.40 49.36 2.49
CA ARG A 51 29.14 50.30 3.36
C ARG A 51 30.39 49.74 4.04
N ALA A 52 31.44 50.55 3.92
CA ALA A 52 32.63 50.70 4.77
C ALA A 52 32.43 50.42 6.29
N THR A 53 33.43 50.04 7.09
CA THR A 53 34.89 49.90 6.88
C THR A 53 35.52 49.13 8.05
N GLY A 54 36.68 48.48 7.86
CA GLY A 54 37.54 48.04 8.97
C GLY A 54 38.72 47.18 8.52
N GLN A 55 39.95 47.66 8.68
CA GLN A 55 41.17 46.88 8.40
C GLN A 55 41.80 46.37 9.71
N SER A 56 42.22 45.12 9.72
CA SER A 56 43.41 44.63 10.45
C SER A 56 43.88 43.34 9.80
N ARG A 57 45.20 43.13 9.76
CA ARG A 57 45.83 41.89 9.28
C ARG A 57 46.27 41.07 10.49
N ASP A 58 46.01 39.76 10.47
CA ASP A 58 47.09 38.81 10.77
C ASP A 58 46.86 37.43 10.16
N THR A 59 47.83 36.55 10.38
CA THR A 59 48.29 35.43 9.57
C THR A 59 47.43 34.16 9.66
N SER A 60 47.47 33.38 8.57
CA SER A 60 46.92 32.02 8.37
C SER A 60 47.13 31.04 9.55
N PRO A 61 46.28 30.01 9.72
CA PRO A 61 46.24 28.90 8.77
C PRO A 61 44.84 28.52 8.24
N GLN A 62 44.79 28.01 7.02
CA GLN A 62 43.56 27.48 6.41
C GLN A 62 43.24 26.05 6.89
N PRO A 63 42.01 25.79 7.39
CA PRO A 63 41.37 24.49 7.20
C PRO A 63 40.82 24.42 5.77
N THR A 64 41.21 23.41 5.00
CA THR A 64 40.60 23.14 3.69
C THR A 64 39.29 22.39 3.88
N ASP A 65 38.25 23.08 4.36
CA ASP A 65 36.89 22.55 4.47
C ASP A 65 36.27 22.32 3.08
N SER A 66 36.71 21.23 2.45
CA SER A 66 35.93 20.55 1.45
C SER A 66 34.72 19.96 2.16
N PRO A 67 33.48 20.37 1.86
CA PRO A 67 32.31 19.78 2.49
C PRO A 67 32.26 18.31 2.09
N GLU A 68 32.51 17.39 3.04
CA GLU A 68 32.35 15.96 2.77
C GLU A 68 30.95 15.73 2.22
N PRO A 69 30.81 15.01 1.09
CA PRO A 69 29.51 14.84 0.45
C PRO A 69 28.63 13.97 1.35
N THR A 70 27.80 14.63 2.17
CA THR A 70 26.87 14.00 3.13
C THR A 70 26.22 12.79 2.46
N PRO A 71 26.32 11.57 3.04
CA PRO A 71 26.09 10.33 2.31
C PRO A 71 24.66 10.29 1.79
N LYS A 72 24.51 10.56 0.49
CA LYS A 72 23.21 10.67 -0.18
C LYS A 72 22.42 9.40 0.11
N MET A 73 21.33 9.54 0.87
CA MET A 73 20.55 8.40 1.32
C MET A 73 20.08 7.59 0.11
N LYS A 74 20.30 6.27 0.17
CA LYS A 74 19.94 5.34 -0.91
C LYS A 74 18.83 4.43 -0.42
N ARG A 75 17.98 4.01 -1.36
CA ARG A 75 16.94 3.02 -1.09
C ARG A 75 17.56 1.67 -0.71
N SER A 76 16.92 0.99 0.21
CA SER A 76 17.30 -0.30 0.76
C SER A 76 16.96 -1.42 -0.20
N PHE A 77 17.97 -2.01 -0.83
CA PHE A 77 17.81 -3.21 -1.63
C PHE A 77 17.16 -4.37 -0.84
N TYR A 78 17.41 -4.44 0.48
CA TYR A 78 16.75 -5.43 1.33
C TYR A 78 15.22 -5.21 1.38
N ALA A 79 14.78 -3.98 1.63
CA ALA A 79 13.35 -3.61 1.67
C ALA A 79 12.67 -3.83 0.32
N ALA A 80 13.31 -3.36 -0.75
CA ALA A 80 12.82 -3.51 -2.11
C ALA A 80 12.65 -4.99 -2.50
N ARG A 81 13.63 -5.85 -2.16
CA ARG A 81 13.63 -7.29 -2.45
C ARG A 81 12.63 -8.08 -1.60
N ASP A 82 12.49 -7.77 -0.31
CA ASP A 82 11.45 -8.36 0.56
C ASP A 82 10.05 -8.12 -0.03
N LEU A 83 9.76 -6.85 -0.31
CA LEU A 83 8.44 -6.46 -0.77
C LEU A 83 8.19 -6.84 -2.23
N TYR A 84 9.25 -7.03 -3.04
CA TYR A 84 9.15 -7.71 -4.32
C TYR A 84 8.70 -9.17 -4.16
N LYS A 85 9.33 -9.95 -3.26
CA LYS A 85 8.95 -11.37 -3.04
C LYS A 85 7.52 -11.51 -2.53
N TYR A 86 7.09 -10.59 -1.68
CA TYR A 86 5.69 -10.45 -1.26
C TYR A 86 4.72 -10.11 -2.41
N ARG A 87 5.00 -9.07 -3.21
CA ARG A 87 4.12 -8.66 -4.32
C ARG A 87 3.97 -9.77 -5.37
N HIS A 88 5.02 -10.57 -5.60
CA HIS A 88 5.04 -11.71 -6.51
C HIS A 88 4.61 -13.04 -5.87
N SER A 89 3.92 -13.00 -4.72
CA SER A 89 3.32 -14.18 -4.08
C SER A 89 4.29 -15.35 -3.84
N TYR A 90 5.54 -15.04 -3.46
CA TYR A 90 6.53 -16.02 -3.01
C TYR A 90 6.76 -17.18 -3.99
N PRO A 91 7.55 -16.98 -5.08
CA PRO A 91 7.76 -18.00 -6.12
C PRO A 91 8.45 -19.29 -5.63
N ASN A 92 8.96 -19.32 -4.39
CA ASN A 92 9.48 -20.51 -3.75
C ASN A 92 8.34 -21.44 -3.31
N TYR A 93 7.92 -22.32 -4.23
CA TYR A 93 6.91 -23.35 -3.95
C TYR A 93 7.23 -24.15 -2.68
N ARG A 94 6.25 -24.21 -1.77
CA ARG A 94 6.26 -25.13 -0.63
C ARG A 94 5.20 -26.20 -0.84
N LYS A 95 5.47 -27.41 -0.35
CA LYS A 95 4.54 -28.53 -0.41
C LYS A 95 3.18 -28.12 0.16
N SER A 96 2.10 -28.50 -0.52
CA SER A 96 0.76 -28.42 0.06
C SER A 96 0.69 -29.29 1.31
N ARG A 97 -0.20 -28.91 2.24
CA ARG A 97 -0.42 -29.54 3.54
C ARG A 97 -1.87 -30.01 3.64
N GLN A 98 -2.13 -31.01 4.47
CA GLN A 98 -3.49 -31.46 4.75
C GLN A 98 -4.24 -30.45 5.64
N PRO A 99 -5.58 -30.33 5.56
CA PRO A 99 -6.33 -29.31 6.31
C PRO A 99 -6.22 -29.39 7.85
N ASN A 100 -5.86 -30.56 8.39
CA ASN A 100 -5.56 -30.74 9.82
C ASN A 100 -4.22 -30.10 10.25
N GLU A 101 -3.29 -29.86 9.31
CA GLU A 101 -2.02 -29.17 9.51
C GLU A 101 -2.13 -27.63 9.38
N TYR A 102 -3.30 -27.08 9.01
CA TYR A 102 -3.52 -25.63 8.86
C TYR A 102 -3.56 -24.96 10.24
N ARG A 103 -2.40 -24.80 10.88
CA ARG A 103 -2.27 -24.31 12.26
C ARG A 103 -2.73 -22.85 12.41
N ASN A 104 -2.54 -22.00 11.40
CA ASN A 104 -3.02 -20.62 11.45
C ASN A 104 -4.54 -20.59 11.39
N LEU A 105 -5.16 -21.36 10.47
CA LEU A 105 -6.61 -21.49 10.41
C LEU A 105 -7.18 -22.13 11.68
N ARG A 106 -6.54 -23.17 12.23
CA ARG A 106 -6.98 -23.83 13.47
C ARG A 106 -6.91 -22.88 14.68
N PHE A 107 -5.88 -22.05 14.78
CA PHE A 107 -5.80 -20.98 15.78
C PHE A 107 -6.95 -19.96 15.57
N TYR A 108 -7.16 -19.51 14.33
CA TYR A 108 -8.26 -18.61 13.98
C TYR A 108 -9.67 -19.19 14.17
N MET A 109 -9.80 -20.52 14.19
CA MET A 109 -11.02 -21.25 14.53
C MET A 109 -11.13 -21.59 16.03
N ASN A 110 -10.23 -21.05 16.86
CA ASN A 110 -10.13 -21.29 18.31
C ASN A 110 -9.92 -22.78 18.69
N LYS A 111 -9.40 -23.60 17.77
CA LYS A 111 -9.17 -25.05 17.93
C LYS A 111 -7.77 -25.41 18.46
N ILE A 112 -6.85 -24.46 18.49
CA ILE A 112 -5.54 -24.57 19.16
C ILE A 112 -5.17 -23.20 19.77
N PRO A 113 -4.40 -23.17 20.86
CA PRO A 113 -3.80 -21.93 21.35
C PRO A 113 -2.58 -21.53 20.51
N LEU A 114 -2.12 -20.30 20.69
CA LEU A 114 -0.78 -19.88 20.28
C LEU A 114 0.28 -20.57 21.15
N VAL A 115 1.46 -20.78 20.58
CA VAL A 115 2.60 -21.46 21.21
C VAL A 115 3.80 -20.49 21.23
N PRO A 116 4.56 -20.40 22.34
CA PRO A 116 4.51 -21.27 23.54
C PRO A 116 3.43 -20.95 24.57
N ASP A 117 2.91 -19.71 24.60
CA ASP A 117 2.20 -19.15 25.76
C ASP A 117 0.86 -19.83 26.16
N GLY A 118 0.29 -20.68 25.29
CA GLY A 118 -0.94 -21.44 25.59
C GLY A 118 -2.24 -20.64 25.43
N ILE A 119 -2.17 -19.44 24.85
CA ILE A 119 -3.28 -18.47 24.83
C ILE A 119 -4.11 -18.60 23.54
N TYR A 120 -5.44 -18.69 23.70
CA TYR A 120 -6.40 -18.80 22.61
C TYR A 120 -6.72 -17.44 21.96
N ILE A 121 -7.09 -17.44 20.68
CA ILE A 121 -7.40 -16.18 19.95
C ILE A 121 -8.54 -15.40 20.59
N GLU A 122 -9.55 -16.08 21.13
CA GLU A 122 -10.67 -15.41 21.80
C GLU A 122 -10.26 -14.72 23.10
N GLU A 123 -9.27 -15.22 23.82
CA GLU A 123 -8.72 -14.51 24.98
C GLU A 123 -8.00 -13.22 24.55
N ILE A 124 -7.19 -13.25 23.48
CA ILE A 124 -6.52 -12.05 22.97
C ILE A 124 -7.56 -10.99 22.57
N LEU A 125 -8.57 -11.40 21.81
CA LEU A 125 -9.59 -10.49 21.29
C LEU A 125 -10.56 -9.94 22.35
N THR A 126 -10.69 -10.59 23.51
CA THR A 126 -11.62 -10.17 24.58
C THR A 126 -10.91 -9.54 25.78
N LYS A 127 -9.80 -10.11 26.26
CA LYS A 127 -9.14 -9.68 27.51
C LYS A 127 -7.99 -8.69 27.32
N TRP A 128 -7.41 -8.58 26.12
CA TRP A 128 -6.22 -7.73 25.89
C TRP A 128 -6.58 -6.36 25.28
N LYS A 129 -7.86 -6.05 25.04
CA LYS A 129 -8.27 -4.75 24.49
C LYS A 129 -8.10 -3.66 25.56
N GLY A 130 -7.26 -2.67 25.26
CA GLY A 130 -6.85 -1.62 26.21
C GLY A 130 -5.64 -1.99 27.08
N ASP A 131 -5.23 -3.26 27.09
CA ASP A 131 -4.02 -3.74 27.79
C ASP A 131 -2.79 -3.55 26.88
N TYR A 132 -2.39 -2.29 26.75
CA TYR A 132 -1.32 -1.89 25.83
C TYR A 132 0.06 -2.36 26.29
N ASP A 133 0.31 -2.49 27.59
CA ASP A 133 1.59 -2.99 28.11
C ASP A 133 1.79 -4.47 27.73
N LYS A 134 0.75 -5.30 27.85
CA LYS A 134 0.81 -6.71 27.41
C LYS A 134 0.95 -6.86 25.90
N LEU A 135 0.28 -6.00 25.12
CA LEU A 135 0.42 -5.95 23.66
C LEU A 135 1.81 -5.46 23.22
N GLU A 136 2.47 -4.62 24.01
CA GLU A 136 3.83 -4.16 23.70
C GLU A 136 4.89 -5.22 24.05
N HIS A 137 4.88 -5.74 25.28
CA HIS A 137 5.93 -6.63 25.77
C HIS A 137 5.84 -8.06 25.22
N ASN A 138 4.64 -8.56 24.88
CA ASN A 138 4.54 -9.88 24.24
C ASN A 138 4.89 -9.78 22.74
N HIS A 139 5.86 -10.57 22.29
CA HIS A 139 6.28 -10.62 20.88
C HIS A 139 5.85 -11.92 20.15
N THR A 140 5.25 -12.89 20.86
CA THR A 140 4.85 -14.19 20.29
C THR A 140 3.56 -14.06 19.47
N TYR A 141 2.57 -13.32 20.00
CA TYR A 141 1.20 -13.27 19.48
C TYR A 141 1.10 -12.67 18.08
N ILE A 142 1.92 -11.65 17.77
CA ILE A 142 1.81 -10.89 16.52
C ILE A 142 2.03 -11.76 15.29
N GLN A 143 2.80 -12.85 15.45
CA GLN A 143 3.10 -13.77 14.35
C GLN A 143 1.96 -14.76 14.08
N TRP A 144 1.15 -15.03 15.10
CA TRP A 144 -0.07 -15.84 15.05
C TRP A 144 -1.30 -15.03 14.59
N LEU A 145 -1.44 -13.77 15.02
CA LEU A 145 -2.51 -12.88 14.54
C LEU A 145 -2.31 -12.43 13.09
N PHE A 146 -1.06 -12.22 12.67
CA PHE A 146 -0.74 -11.76 11.31
C PHE A 146 0.23 -12.74 10.65
N PRO A 147 -0.24 -13.94 10.27
CA PRO A 147 0.60 -14.97 9.66
C PRO A 147 0.99 -14.56 8.23
N LEU A 148 2.13 -15.08 7.75
CA LEU A 148 2.74 -14.80 6.44
C LEU A 148 3.25 -16.09 5.80
N ARG A 149 3.60 -16.04 4.50
CA ARG A 149 4.37 -17.09 3.79
C ARG A 149 5.89 -16.91 3.95
N GLU A 150 6.29 -16.41 5.13
CA GLU A 150 7.67 -16.12 5.53
C GLU A 150 7.85 -16.54 6.99
N GLN A 151 8.96 -17.21 7.31
CA GLN A 151 9.29 -17.54 8.69
C GLN A 151 9.62 -16.24 9.46
N GLY A 152 8.88 -15.99 10.53
CA GLY A 152 9.22 -14.96 11.50
C GLY A 152 10.01 -15.53 12.68
N LEU A 153 10.40 -14.65 13.62
CA LEU A 153 11.21 -15.00 14.79
C LEU A 153 10.56 -16.04 15.73
N ASN A 154 9.24 -16.28 15.63
CA ASN A 154 8.56 -17.32 16.40
C ASN A 154 8.50 -18.61 15.54
N PHE A 155 9.42 -19.54 15.80
CA PHE A 155 9.47 -20.84 15.12
C PHE A 155 8.21 -21.70 15.30
N TYR A 156 7.39 -21.43 16.33
CA TYR A 156 6.11 -22.12 16.51
C TYR A 156 4.99 -21.57 15.64
N ALA A 157 5.06 -20.31 15.20
CA ALA A 157 4.13 -19.73 14.24
C ALA A 157 4.47 -20.24 12.83
N HIS A 158 3.57 -21.06 12.27
CA HIS A 158 3.83 -21.73 11.00
C HIS A 158 3.57 -20.80 9.81
N GLU A 159 4.45 -20.84 8.82
CA GLU A 159 4.22 -20.15 7.56
C GLU A 159 2.93 -20.64 6.88
N LEU A 160 2.15 -19.71 6.34
CA LEU A 160 0.96 -19.98 5.53
C LEU A 160 1.32 -20.84 4.31
N THR A 161 0.36 -21.65 3.84
CA THR A 161 0.38 -22.21 2.48
C THR A 161 -0.65 -21.51 1.60
N GLN A 162 -0.53 -21.65 0.28
CA GLN A 162 -1.51 -21.09 -0.64
C GLN A 162 -2.91 -21.70 -0.47
N ASP A 163 -2.99 -22.94 0.04
CA ASP A 163 -4.24 -23.65 0.28
C ASP A 163 -4.83 -23.33 1.66
N GLU A 164 -3.99 -23.14 2.69
CA GLU A 164 -4.44 -22.57 3.98
C GLU A 164 -5.00 -21.16 3.78
N ILE A 165 -4.41 -20.34 2.90
CA ILE A 165 -4.94 -19.02 2.52
C ILE A 165 -6.31 -19.12 1.86
N LYS A 166 -6.52 -20.05 0.90
CA LYS A 166 -7.83 -20.27 0.26
C LYS A 166 -8.90 -20.63 1.29
N GLU A 167 -8.58 -21.55 2.21
CA GLU A 167 -9.54 -22.01 3.22
C GLU A 167 -9.77 -20.97 4.34
N PHE A 168 -8.78 -20.12 4.64
CA PHE A 168 -9.02 -18.91 5.43
C PHE A 168 -9.96 -17.94 4.72
N GLN A 169 -9.82 -17.80 3.41
CA GLN A 169 -10.67 -16.96 2.56
C GLN A 169 -12.05 -17.58 2.25
N SER A 170 -12.29 -18.86 2.50
CA SER A 170 -13.64 -19.47 2.54
C SER A 170 -14.28 -19.27 3.93
N THR A 171 -13.51 -19.39 5.00
CA THR A 171 -14.00 -19.45 6.38
C THR A 171 -14.45 -18.09 6.94
N ARG A 172 -15.78 -17.87 6.99
CA ARG A 172 -16.42 -16.64 7.54
C ARG A 172 -15.93 -16.24 8.94
N GLU A 173 -15.74 -17.23 9.82
CA GLU A 173 -15.39 -16.97 11.23
C GLU A 173 -13.91 -16.59 11.41
N ALA A 174 -13.01 -17.17 10.63
CA ALA A 174 -11.60 -16.79 10.59
C ALA A 174 -11.46 -15.32 10.14
N LYS A 175 -12.18 -14.92 9.08
CA LYS A 175 -12.28 -13.51 8.65
C LYS A 175 -12.80 -12.59 9.77
N ARG A 176 -13.84 -13.00 10.50
CA ARG A 176 -14.41 -12.21 11.61
C ARG A 176 -13.38 -11.96 12.70
N ARG A 177 -12.69 -13.01 13.17
CA ARG A 177 -11.62 -12.88 14.16
C ARG A 177 -10.40 -12.13 13.62
N PHE A 178 -10.13 -12.16 12.31
CA PHE A 178 -9.01 -11.41 11.69
C PHE A 178 -9.27 -9.90 11.66
N VAL A 179 -10.48 -9.47 11.28
CA VAL A 179 -10.86 -8.05 11.35
C VAL A 179 -10.88 -7.56 12.80
N ALA A 180 -11.29 -8.40 13.76
CA ALA A 180 -11.17 -8.08 15.19
C ALA A 180 -9.70 -7.92 15.64
N ALA A 181 -8.80 -8.81 15.21
CA ALA A 181 -7.36 -8.72 15.49
C ALA A 181 -6.73 -7.46 14.88
N TYR A 182 -7.13 -7.09 13.65
CA TYR A 182 -6.72 -5.84 13.03
C TYR A 182 -7.22 -4.63 13.82
N SER A 183 -8.49 -4.61 14.22
CA SER A 183 -9.04 -3.52 15.05
C SER A 183 -8.38 -3.41 16.43
N LEU A 184 -7.96 -4.53 17.03
CA LEU A 184 -7.20 -4.54 18.30
C LEU A 184 -5.82 -3.88 18.13
N MET A 185 -5.11 -4.21 17.04
CA MET A 185 -3.80 -3.58 16.77
C MET A 185 -3.92 -2.11 16.39
N LEU A 186 -4.97 -1.72 15.64
CA LEU A 186 -5.22 -0.30 15.37
C LEU A 186 -5.45 0.49 16.66
N ASP A 187 -6.28 -0.02 17.58
CA ASP A 187 -6.56 0.61 18.88
C ASP A 187 -5.28 0.81 19.71
N PHE A 188 -4.41 -0.22 19.74
CA PHE A 188 -3.06 -0.16 20.32
C PHE A 188 -2.13 0.86 19.65
N TYR A 189 -2.34 1.17 18.36
CA TYR A 189 -1.62 2.22 17.63
C TYR A 189 -2.29 3.61 17.72
N GLY A 190 -3.41 3.78 18.44
CA GLY A 190 -4.14 5.04 18.52
C GLY A 190 -5.01 5.34 17.30
N ILE A 191 -5.43 4.30 16.58
CA ILE A 191 -6.18 4.36 15.32
C ILE A 191 -7.49 3.57 15.49
N LYS A 192 -8.59 4.04 14.90
CA LYS A 192 -9.86 3.32 14.87
C LYS A 192 -10.24 2.92 13.45
N LEU A 193 -10.72 1.69 13.29
CA LEU A 193 -11.38 1.22 12.08
C LEU A 193 -12.78 1.83 12.01
N LEU A 194 -13.14 2.45 10.89
CA LEU A 194 -14.42 3.13 10.72
C LEU A 194 -15.49 2.22 10.06
N ASP A 195 -15.10 1.42 9.08
CA ASP A 195 -16.03 0.64 8.27
C ASP A 195 -15.43 -0.65 7.69
N LYS A 196 -16.28 -1.43 6.99
CA LYS A 196 -15.91 -2.68 6.32
C LYS A 196 -15.12 -2.48 5.00
N SER A 197 -14.92 -1.24 4.54
CA SER A 197 -14.04 -0.94 3.40
C SER A 197 -12.57 -0.79 3.82
N GLY A 198 -12.32 -0.63 5.12
CA GLY A 198 -10.98 -0.50 5.70
C GLY A 198 -10.57 0.94 5.98
N LYS A 199 -11.50 1.91 5.93
CA LYS A 199 -11.19 3.30 6.32
C LYS A 199 -10.80 3.37 7.78
N VAL A 200 -9.81 4.20 8.09
CA VAL A 200 -9.29 4.43 9.44
C VAL A 200 -9.26 5.92 9.76
N SER A 201 -9.10 6.25 11.04
CA SER A 201 -8.86 7.61 11.55
C SER A 201 -8.22 7.53 12.94
N ARG A 202 -7.77 8.67 13.48
CA ARG A 202 -7.32 8.77 14.88
C ARG A 202 -8.38 8.25 15.86
N ALA A 203 -7.98 7.41 16.82
CA ALA A 203 -8.78 7.05 17.99
C ALA A 203 -8.80 8.20 19.01
N SER A 204 -9.58 8.09 20.09
CA SER A 204 -9.68 9.13 21.13
C SER A 204 -8.41 9.31 21.96
N ASN A 205 -7.53 8.30 21.98
CA ASN A 205 -6.28 8.23 22.73
C ASN A 205 -5.02 8.47 21.86
N TRP A 206 -5.20 8.97 20.62
CA TRP A 206 -4.16 8.95 19.59
C TRP A 206 -2.84 9.59 20.01
N GLN A 207 -2.86 10.67 20.80
CA GLN A 207 -1.68 11.44 21.20
C GLN A 207 -0.62 10.56 21.87
N GLY A 208 -0.99 9.89 22.97
CA GLY A 208 -0.06 9.03 23.72
C GLY A 208 0.36 7.78 22.95
N ARG A 209 -0.52 7.22 22.11
CA ARG A 209 -0.19 6.05 21.28
C ARG A 209 0.71 6.41 20.08
N PHE A 210 0.61 7.63 19.55
CA PHE A 210 1.50 8.13 18.51
C PHE A 210 2.87 8.51 19.09
N GLN A 211 2.93 9.09 20.29
CA GLN A 211 4.20 9.25 21.01
C GLN A 211 4.89 7.89 21.20
N HIS A 212 4.18 6.90 21.77
CA HIS A 212 4.66 5.52 21.91
C HIS A 212 5.19 4.96 20.57
N LEU A 213 4.49 5.21 19.46
CA LEU A 213 4.94 4.78 18.13
C LEU A 213 6.19 5.50 17.61
N ASN A 214 6.50 6.73 18.03
CA ASN A 214 7.76 7.38 17.68
C ASN A 214 8.95 6.77 18.42
N GLU A 215 8.72 6.24 19.63
CA GLU A 215 9.74 5.70 20.53
C GLU A 215 9.99 4.20 20.27
N SER A 216 8.94 3.40 20.08
CA SER A 216 9.02 1.93 19.90
C SER A 216 9.11 1.49 18.43
N HIS A 217 10.27 1.66 17.80
CA HIS A 217 10.50 1.35 16.38
C HIS A 217 10.19 -0.10 15.95
N HIS A 218 10.25 -1.10 16.83
CA HIS A 218 9.86 -2.49 16.48
C HIS A 218 8.39 -2.61 16.08
N ASN A 219 7.54 -1.66 16.49
CA ASN A 219 6.16 -1.58 16.02
C ASN A 219 6.06 -1.28 14.51
N TYR A 220 7.07 -0.68 13.88
CA TYR A 220 7.08 -0.51 12.42
C TYR A 220 7.24 -1.86 11.70
N LEU A 221 7.96 -2.81 12.30
CA LEU A 221 8.04 -4.19 11.82
C LEU A 221 6.72 -4.95 12.06
N ARG A 222 6.05 -4.73 13.21
CA ARG A 222 4.69 -5.24 13.45
C ARG A 222 3.70 -4.70 12.41
N ILE A 223 3.70 -3.39 12.13
CA ILE A 223 2.86 -2.74 11.09
C ILE A 223 3.16 -3.31 9.70
N THR A 224 4.42 -3.49 9.33
CA THR A 224 4.81 -4.11 8.05
C THR A 224 4.25 -5.52 7.93
N ARG A 225 4.32 -6.33 9.01
CA ARG A 225 3.74 -7.68 9.06
C ARG A 225 2.21 -7.67 8.94
N ILE A 226 1.52 -6.74 9.61
CA ILE A 226 0.07 -6.54 9.48
C ILE A 226 -0.30 -6.21 8.04
N LEU A 227 0.37 -5.23 7.41
CA LEU A 227 0.12 -4.81 6.03
C LEU A 227 0.36 -5.94 5.01
N LYS A 228 1.44 -6.73 5.19
CA LYS A 228 1.68 -7.92 4.36
C LYS A 228 0.54 -8.94 4.56
N SER A 229 0.18 -9.27 5.80
CA SER A 229 -0.82 -10.29 6.15
C SER A 229 -2.25 -9.91 5.71
N LEU A 230 -2.64 -8.63 5.81
CA LEU A 230 -3.90 -8.11 5.24
C LEU A 230 -4.04 -8.51 3.77
N GLY A 231 -2.99 -8.31 2.97
CA GLY A 231 -3.02 -8.67 1.54
C GLY A 231 -2.89 -10.17 1.28
N GLU A 232 -2.29 -10.97 2.16
CA GLU A 232 -2.32 -12.44 2.04
C GLU A 232 -3.72 -13.01 2.27
N LEU A 233 -4.45 -12.47 3.26
CA LEU A 233 -5.74 -13.01 3.70
C LEU A 233 -6.95 -12.33 3.02
N GLY A 234 -6.73 -11.56 1.95
CA GLY A 234 -7.77 -11.03 1.06
C GLY A 234 -8.26 -9.60 1.37
N PHE A 235 -7.64 -8.90 2.32
CA PHE A 235 -8.01 -7.57 2.80
C PHE A 235 -7.12 -6.47 2.19
N GLU A 236 -6.74 -6.58 0.90
CA GLU A 236 -5.82 -5.63 0.23
C GLU A 236 -6.33 -4.17 0.31
N ALA A 237 -7.66 -3.97 0.25
CA ALA A 237 -8.29 -2.66 0.36
C ALA A 237 -8.01 -1.93 1.69
N PHE A 238 -7.79 -2.67 2.79
CA PHE A 238 -7.59 -2.09 4.13
C PHE A 238 -6.21 -1.43 4.29
N LYS A 239 -5.27 -1.76 3.41
CA LYS A 239 -3.88 -1.29 3.49
C LYS A 239 -3.76 0.16 3.05
N ALA A 240 -4.41 0.55 1.95
CA ALA A 240 -4.24 1.89 1.39
C ALA A 240 -4.72 3.03 2.32
N PRO A 241 -5.87 2.94 3.02
CA PRO A 241 -6.28 3.95 4.00
C PRO A 241 -5.31 4.06 5.19
N LEU A 242 -4.78 2.93 5.68
CA LEU A 242 -3.82 2.93 6.79
C LEU A 242 -2.47 3.55 6.39
N VAL A 243 -1.98 3.24 5.19
CA VAL A 243 -0.75 3.86 4.67
C VAL A 243 -0.95 5.35 4.39
N GLN A 244 -2.10 5.76 3.84
CA GLN A 244 -2.43 7.17 3.64
C GLN A 244 -2.43 7.94 4.96
N LEU A 245 -3.08 7.41 6.01
CA LEU A 245 -3.03 8.01 7.34
C LEU A 245 -1.59 8.16 7.84
N PHE A 246 -0.76 7.10 7.77
CA PHE A 246 0.65 7.22 8.20
C PHE A 246 1.48 8.22 7.37
N LEU A 247 1.14 8.47 6.09
CA LEU A 247 1.76 9.53 5.30
C LEU A 247 1.32 10.92 5.78
N GLU A 248 0.03 11.13 6.04
CA GLU A 248 -0.49 12.39 6.59
C GLU A 248 0.12 12.72 7.97
N GLU A 249 0.18 11.72 8.86
CA GLU A 249 0.70 11.90 10.22
C GLU A 249 2.22 12.12 10.30
N SER A 250 2.98 11.60 9.32
CA SER A 250 4.45 11.77 9.28
C SER A 250 4.92 12.95 8.43
N LEU A 251 4.21 13.30 7.35
CA LEU A 251 4.62 14.36 6.41
C LEU A 251 3.89 15.70 6.61
N CYS A 252 2.64 15.68 7.05
CA CYS A 252 1.80 16.88 7.12
C CYS A 252 1.58 17.36 8.57
N ASN A 253 1.23 16.44 9.47
CA ASN A 253 0.84 16.78 10.84
C ASN A 253 2.01 16.73 11.84
N SER A 254 3.17 16.20 11.43
CA SER A 254 4.38 16.02 12.25
C SER A 254 4.15 15.28 13.58
N THR A 255 3.14 14.40 13.65
CA THR A 255 2.84 13.60 14.85
C THR A 255 3.52 12.24 14.86
N LEU A 256 3.94 11.73 13.69
CA LEU A 256 4.70 10.48 13.53
C LEU A 256 5.98 10.67 12.71
N PRO A 257 6.85 11.68 13.01
CA PRO A 257 8.03 11.98 12.20
C PRO A 257 9.01 10.79 12.11
N ASN A 258 9.19 10.03 13.19
CA ASN A 258 10.10 8.88 13.20
C ASN A 258 9.65 7.73 12.28
N MET A 259 8.38 7.73 11.86
CA MET A 259 7.81 6.74 10.94
C MET A 259 8.06 7.10 9.46
N GLN A 260 8.47 8.33 9.14
CA GLN A 260 8.58 8.86 7.76
C GLN A 260 9.37 7.94 6.82
N HIS A 261 10.53 7.42 7.25
CA HIS A 261 11.32 6.49 6.46
C HIS A 261 10.62 5.14 6.26
N SER A 262 10.01 4.58 7.32
CA SER A 262 9.32 3.28 7.26
C SER A 262 8.05 3.32 6.41
N VAL A 263 7.26 4.40 6.45
CA VAL A 263 6.05 4.49 5.62
C VAL A 263 6.38 4.57 4.13
N LEU A 264 7.41 5.35 3.77
CA LEU A 264 7.84 5.51 2.38
C LEU A 264 8.57 4.28 1.85
N GLU A 265 9.53 3.74 2.60
CA GLU A 265 10.39 2.65 2.10
C GLU A 265 9.75 1.27 2.21
N TYR A 266 8.86 1.06 3.20
CA TYR A 266 8.21 -0.23 3.42
C TYR A 266 6.69 -0.19 3.23
N PHE A 267 5.97 0.71 3.92
CA PHE A 267 4.52 0.53 4.04
C PHE A 267 3.79 0.75 2.71
N VAL A 268 4.14 1.80 1.95
CA VAL A 268 3.64 2.02 0.57
C VAL A 268 3.94 0.83 -0.33
N TYR A 269 5.13 0.23 -0.19
CA TYR A 269 5.57 -0.89 -1.01
C TYR A 269 4.93 -2.24 -0.64
N THR A 270 4.18 -2.32 0.45
CA THR A 270 3.26 -3.44 0.68
C THR A 270 2.09 -3.44 -0.31
N ILE A 271 1.68 -2.29 -0.86
CA ILE A 271 0.55 -2.23 -1.80
C ILE A 271 0.91 -2.95 -3.11
N ARG A 272 0.09 -3.90 -3.55
CA ARG A 272 0.38 -4.65 -4.79
C ARG A 272 0.17 -3.79 -6.05
N LEU A 273 -1.01 -3.16 -6.18
CA LEU A 273 -1.41 -2.40 -7.38
C LEU A 273 -0.48 -1.17 -7.64
N PRO A 274 0.20 -1.08 -8.80
CA PRO A 274 1.09 0.03 -9.13
C PRO A 274 0.40 1.40 -9.07
N ALA A 275 -0.81 1.55 -9.63
CA ALA A 275 -1.55 2.82 -9.63
C ALA A 275 -1.82 3.38 -8.21
N THR A 276 -2.08 2.52 -7.22
CA THR A 276 -2.24 2.95 -5.83
C THR A 276 -0.90 3.32 -5.19
N ARG A 277 0.20 2.61 -5.50
CA ARG A 277 1.56 3.06 -5.12
C ARG A 277 1.88 4.43 -5.73
N ARG A 278 1.65 4.63 -7.04
CA ARG A 278 1.84 5.92 -7.73
C ARG A 278 1.06 7.06 -7.05
N ARG A 279 -0.21 6.84 -6.66
CA ARG A 279 -1.02 7.84 -5.96
C ARG A 279 -0.44 8.21 -4.58
N LEU A 280 -0.09 7.22 -3.76
CA LEU A 280 0.50 7.44 -2.43
C LEU A 280 1.86 8.16 -2.52
N LEU A 281 2.69 7.83 -3.53
CA LEU A 281 3.99 8.49 -3.74
C LEU A 281 3.86 9.89 -4.37
N ARG A 282 2.85 10.13 -5.22
CA ARG A 282 2.51 11.49 -5.72
C ARG A 282 2.12 12.41 -4.55
N PHE A 283 1.26 11.95 -3.64
CA PHE A 283 0.93 12.65 -2.40
C PHE A 283 2.18 12.89 -1.53
N ALA A 284 2.96 11.84 -1.26
CA ALA A 284 4.18 11.97 -0.46
C ALA A 284 5.17 13.00 -1.02
N CYS A 285 5.37 13.02 -2.35
CA CYS A 285 6.27 13.96 -3.04
C CYS A 285 5.89 15.43 -2.81
N GLN A 286 4.58 15.74 -2.76
CA GLN A 286 4.08 17.10 -2.53
C GLN A 286 4.36 17.60 -1.10
N HIS A 287 4.29 16.72 -0.12
CA HIS A 287 4.42 17.07 1.29
C HIS A 287 5.84 16.87 1.88
N TYR A 288 6.66 15.99 1.29
CA TYR A 288 8.02 15.71 1.77
C TYR A 288 8.93 16.95 1.78
N LYS A 289 9.67 17.16 2.87
CA LYS A 289 10.66 18.23 3.02
C LYS A 289 12.04 17.65 3.38
N PRO A 290 13.14 18.15 2.77
CA PRO A 290 13.17 19.04 1.61
C PRO A 290 12.78 18.28 0.32
N PRO A 291 12.05 18.91 -0.64
CA PRO A 291 11.54 18.19 -1.81
C PRO A 291 12.60 17.49 -2.68
N HIS A 292 13.79 18.09 -2.79
CA HIS A 292 14.91 17.53 -3.58
C HIS A 292 15.49 16.23 -3.01
N ALA A 293 15.15 15.85 -1.77
CA ALA A 293 15.60 14.62 -1.13
C ALA A 293 14.59 13.46 -1.26
N PHE A 294 13.50 13.63 -2.03
CA PHE A 294 12.49 12.58 -2.21
C PHE A 294 12.96 11.48 -3.18
N LEU A 295 13.29 10.31 -2.63
CA LEU A 295 13.91 9.18 -3.36
C LEU A 295 12.92 8.25 -4.09
N TRP A 296 11.62 8.44 -3.89
CA TRP A 296 10.57 7.49 -4.31
C TRP A 296 9.74 7.98 -5.52
N GLY A 297 10.16 9.08 -6.14
CA GLY A 297 9.53 9.62 -7.34
C GLY A 297 9.71 8.72 -8.58
N PRO A 298 9.10 9.10 -9.72
CA PRO A 298 9.37 8.43 -10.99
C PRO A 298 10.87 8.55 -11.33
N PRO A 299 11.49 7.51 -11.92
CA PRO A 299 12.90 7.56 -12.25
C PRO A 299 13.17 8.67 -13.26
N SER A 300 14.15 9.53 -12.97
CA SER A 300 14.56 10.62 -13.87
C SER A 300 14.85 10.07 -15.26
N LYS A 301 14.14 10.55 -16.28
CA LYS A 301 14.46 10.24 -17.68
C LYS A 301 15.92 10.63 -17.91
N LYS A 302 16.78 9.63 -18.17
CA LYS A 302 18.14 9.91 -18.65
C LYS A 302 18.00 10.77 -19.91
N PRO A 303 18.77 11.86 -20.08
CA PRO A 303 18.85 12.54 -21.35
C PRO A 303 19.21 11.52 -22.42
N CYS A 304 18.38 11.37 -23.45
CA CYS A 304 18.78 10.64 -24.65
C CYS A 304 19.96 11.40 -25.24
N GLY A 305 21.15 10.80 -25.18
CA GLY A 305 22.38 11.45 -25.63
C GLY A 305 22.25 11.84 -27.11
N SER A 306 22.35 13.13 -27.40
CA SER A 306 22.20 13.65 -28.75
C SER A 306 23.22 13.04 -29.70
N SER A 307 22.72 12.53 -30.83
CA SER A 307 23.42 12.55 -32.12
C SER A 307 24.86 12.01 -32.12
N GLY A 308 25.00 10.70 -31.90
CA GLY A 308 26.16 9.98 -32.45
C GLY A 308 26.18 10.16 -33.97
N VAL A 309 27.20 10.85 -34.49
CA VAL A 309 27.23 11.34 -35.88
C VAL A 309 27.35 10.17 -36.88
N GLY A 310 26.26 9.89 -37.58
CA GLY A 310 26.24 9.01 -38.75
C GLY A 310 26.09 9.83 -40.03
N LEU A 311 27.16 9.91 -40.84
CA LEU A 311 27.10 10.56 -42.15
C LEU A 311 26.20 9.77 -43.10
N SER A 312 25.25 10.45 -43.73
CA SER A 312 24.62 9.99 -44.97
C SER A 312 24.22 11.20 -45.81
N SER A 313 24.74 11.27 -47.04
CA SER A 313 24.18 12.14 -48.08
C SER A 313 22.82 11.58 -48.53
N GLY A 314 21.83 12.37 -48.90
CA GLY A 314 21.91 13.79 -49.26
C GLY A 314 21.22 14.00 -50.60
N ILE A 315 19.90 13.83 -50.64
CA ILE A 315 19.05 14.15 -51.80
C ILE A 315 17.97 15.11 -51.33
N ARG A 316 17.89 16.28 -51.98
CA ARG A 316 16.93 17.34 -51.69
C ARG A 316 15.66 17.12 -52.52
N ALA A 317 14.52 16.88 -51.86
CA ALA A 317 13.21 17.00 -52.50
C ALA A 317 12.81 18.49 -52.63
N PRO A 318 12.20 18.92 -53.76
CA PRO A 318 11.68 20.28 -53.93
C PRO A 318 10.29 20.46 -53.29
N ALA A 319 9.92 21.71 -53.03
CA ALA A 319 8.60 22.10 -52.51
C ALA A 319 7.51 22.15 -53.61
N PRO A 320 6.21 22.04 -53.27
CA PRO A 320 5.11 22.04 -54.24
C PRO A 320 4.63 23.44 -54.64
N THR A 321 3.99 23.52 -55.81
CA THR A 321 3.22 24.68 -56.31
C THR A 321 1.85 24.23 -56.88
N PRO A 322 0.85 25.11 -57.02
CA PRO A 322 -0.56 24.72 -56.83
C PRO A 322 -1.46 24.63 -58.09
N GLU A 323 -2.63 24.00 -57.87
CA GLU A 323 -3.91 24.05 -58.63
C GLU A 323 -3.97 23.76 -60.15
N GLN A 324 -4.92 22.89 -60.56
CA GLN A 324 -6.17 23.33 -61.22
C GLN A 324 -7.24 22.21 -61.33
N ARG A 325 -8.49 22.60 -61.65
CA ARG A 325 -9.71 21.75 -61.69
C ARG A 325 -10.12 21.30 -63.10
N ARG A 326 -10.71 20.09 -63.23
CA ARG A 326 -12.02 19.76 -63.89
C ARG A 326 -12.31 18.24 -63.79
N ARG A 327 -13.55 17.79 -63.53
CA ARG A 327 -14.62 17.37 -64.49
C ARG A 327 -14.12 16.37 -65.56
N GLU A 328 -14.75 15.22 -65.86
CA GLU A 328 -15.97 14.51 -65.36
C GLU A 328 -15.88 13.02 -65.85
N GLU A 329 -16.83 12.05 -65.78
CA GLU A 329 -18.30 12.05 -65.56
C GLU A 329 -18.79 10.76 -64.82
N GLU A 330 -19.52 9.84 -65.47
CA GLU A 330 -20.22 8.63 -64.93
C GLU A 330 -19.61 7.28 -65.49
N SER A 331 -20.02 6.02 -65.22
CA SER A 331 -21.38 5.46 -65.08
C SER A 331 -21.46 3.96 -64.70
N SER A 332 -22.45 3.58 -63.86
CA SER A 332 -23.14 2.27 -63.80
C SER A 332 -22.35 1.01 -63.31
N THR A 333 -22.93 -0.12 -62.85
CA THR A 333 -24.33 -0.63 -62.68
C THR A 333 -24.46 -1.49 -61.39
N SER A 334 -25.69 -1.64 -60.85
CA SER A 334 -26.34 -2.85 -60.21
C SER A 334 -25.54 -3.83 -59.30
N VAL A 335 -26.08 -4.46 -58.24
CA VAL A 335 -27.42 -5.03 -58.01
C VAL A 335 -27.85 -4.89 -56.54
N CYS A 336 -29.17 -4.84 -56.28
CA CYS A 336 -29.76 -4.83 -54.93
C CYS A 336 -30.33 -6.21 -54.52
N SER A 337 -30.22 -6.57 -53.24
CA SER A 337 -31.09 -7.56 -52.59
C SER A 337 -31.52 -7.11 -51.19
N ARG A 338 -32.79 -7.38 -50.84
CA ARG A 338 -33.44 -7.04 -49.55
C ARG A 338 -33.66 -8.32 -48.73
N ILE A 339 -33.80 -8.21 -47.41
CA ILE A 339 -34.68 -9.06 -46.58
C ILE A 339 -35.03 -8.34 -45.25
N LYS A 340 -36.03 -8.82 -44.49
CA LYS A 340 -36.78 -8.04 -43.48
C LYS A 340 -36.58 -8.46 -42.01
N VAL A 341 -36.75 -7.46 -41.15
CA VAL A 341 -37.32 -7.42 -39.78
C VAL A 341 -38.00 -8.69 -39.21
N SER A 342 -37.64 -9.00 -37.96
CA SER A 342 -38.47 -9.55 -36.84
C SER A 342 -37.67 -9.29 -35.54
N SER A 343 -38.12 -8.81 -34.37
CA SER A 343 -39.42 -8.63 -33.65
C SER A 343 -39.51 -9.56 -32.44
N HIS A 344 -39.66 -8.96 -31.23
CA HIS A 344 -39.83 -9.59 -29.89
C HIS A 344 -38.62 -10.42 -29.39
N ASP A 345 -38.32 -10.51 -28.08
CA ASP A 345 -39.23 -10.60 -26.93
C ASP A 345 -38.93 -9.68 -25.72
N THR A 346 -39.85 -9.67 -24.75
CA THR A 346 -39.75 -9.00 -23.44
C THR A 346 -40.08 -9.97 -22.32
N ILE A 347 -39.23 -10.06 -21.29
CA ILE A 347 -39.54 -10.79 -20.04
C ILE A 347 -39.53 -9.81 -18.87
N MET A 348 -40.63 -9.80 -18.13
CA MET A 348 -40.82 -8.99 -16.92
C MET A 348 -39.98 -9.53 -15.76
N CYS A 349 -39.60 -8.64 -14.85
CA CYS A 349 -39.10 -9.01 -13.53
C CYS A 349 -40.03 -8.41 -12.48
N GLN A 350 -40.85 -9.27 -11.87
CA GLN A 350 -41.65 -8.99 -10.68
C GLN A 350 -41.54 -10.22 -9.76
N ASP A 351 -41.23 -9.97 -8.48
CA ASP A 351 -42.12 -10.34 -7.38
C ASP A 351 -41.67 -9.62 -6.10
N LEU A 352 -42.65 -9.22 -5.29
CA LEU A 352 -42.48 -8.53 -4.01
C LEU A 352 -43.57 -9.01 -3.04
N ALA A 353 -43.25 -8.98 -1.74
CA ALA A 353 -44.04 -9.56 -0.64
C ALA A 353 -44.05 -11.13 -0.67
N GLU A 354 -44.38 -11.83 0.41
CA GLU A 354 -44.86 -11.40 1.74
C GLU A 354 -43.97 -11.95 2.88
N ALA A 355 -43.96 -11.27 4.04
CA ALA A 355 -43.41 -11.82 5.29
C ALA A 355 -44.05 -11.14 6.52
N GLY A 356 -45.01 -11.82 7.15
CA GLY A 356 -45.63 -11.48 8.43
C GLY A 356 -46.47 -12.66 8.92
N PRO A 357 -46.44 -12.99 10.23
CA PRO A 357 -47.39 -12.34 11.13
C PRO A 357 -46.80 -11.94 12.51
N GLN A 358 -47.67 -11.40 13.37
CA GLN A 358 -47.35 -10.87 14.70
C GLN A 358 -47.22 -11.97 15.77
N GLY A 359 -46.60 -11.65 16.92
CA GLY A 359 -46.59 -12.54 18.09
C GLY A 359 -45.72 -12.10 19.26
N CYS A 360 -46.17 -11.10 20.04
CA CYS A 360 -45.69 -10.90 21.41
C CYS A 360 -46.67 -11.53 22.41
N PRO A 361 -46.21 -11.92 23.60
CA PRO A 361 -46.80 -11.36 24.80
C PRO A 361 -45.76 -10.86 25.82
N GLU A 362 -46.24 -10.05 26.76
CA GLU A 362 -45.46 -9.52 27.90
C GLU A 362 -45.47 -10.49 29.11
N LEU A 363 -45.13 -9.95 30.29
CA LEU A 363 -45.02 -10.57 31.61
C LEU A 363 -43.66 -11.26 31.86
N GLN A 364 -43.00 -11.09 33.01
CA GLN A 364 -43.41 -10.36 34.22
C GLN A 364 -42.20 -9.77 34.97
N SER A 365 -42.42 -8.66 35.69
CA SER A 365 -41.44 -8.12 36.64
C SER A 365 -41.33 -8.99 37.89
N ASN A 366 -40.15 -9.06 38.50
CA ASN A 366 -40.08 -9.26 39.95
C ASN A 366 -38.86 -8.57 40.56
N MET A 367 -39.07 -7.94 41.72
CA MET A 367 -38.01 -7.32 42.51
C MET A 367 -37.50 -8.31 43.56
N SER A 368 -36.19 -8.31 43.81
CA SER A 368 -35.65 -8.69 45.11
C SER A 368 -34.42 -7.85 45.44
N ARG A 369 -34.48 -7.14 46.56
CA ARG A 369 -33.39 -6.33 47.15
C ARG A 369 -33.21 -6.81 48.59
N GLN A 370 -32.06 -7.41 48.89
CA GLN A 370 -31.48 -7.67 50.23
C GLN A 370 -30.18 -8.47 50.03
N GLU A 371 -29.25 -8.59 50.98
CA GLU A 371 -28.57 -7.57 51.81
C GLU A 371 -27.38 -8.24 52.52
N TRP A 372 -26.40 -7.43 52.95
CA TRP A 372 -25.36 -7.73 53.96
C TRP A 372 -24.38 -8.91 53.76
N GLY A 373 -23.14 -8.73 54.23
CA GLY A 373 -22.10 -9.78 54.16
C GLY A 373 -20.67 -9.31 54.45
N LYS A 374 -20.43 -8.60 55.56
CA LYS A 374 -19.08 -8.33 56.10
C LYS A 374 -18.68 -9.43 57.10
N ARG A 375 -17.36 -9.51 57.39
CA ARG A 375 -16.62 -10.49 58.22
C ARG A 375 -16.16 -11.74 57.45
N GLU A 376 -15.04 -12.39 57.77
CA GLU A 376 -13.86 -12.03 58.59
C GLU A 376 -12.69 -12.90 58.08
N GLY A 377 -11.43 -12.45 58.22
CA GLY A 377 -10.24 -13.12 57.67
C GLY A 377 -9.14 -12.13 57.33
#